data_AF-A0A7W1SH70-F1
#
_entry.id   AF-A0A7W1SH70-F1
#
_cell.length_a   1.000
_cell.length_b   1.000
_cell.length_c   1.000
_cell.angle_alpha   90.00
_cell.angle_beta   90.00
_cell.angle_gamma   90.00
#
_symmetry.space_group_name_H-M   'P 1'
#
loop_
_entity.id
_entity.type
_entity.pdbx_description
1 polymer ?
#
loop_
_entity_poly.entity_id
_entity_poly.type
_entity_poly.pdbx_seq_one_letter_code
_entity_poly.pdbx_strand_id
1 'polypeptide(L)'
;MRKLVAVLVLCVAAAGCGDGASPVEPAPDQSVDQILAASGPAATEVAASIGPTIRGLGRLPQHLRLTIAQQEALRALFTAHASAMQADRAALMALVEQLAATNGGTRPAPEQVRQLQQQAAAIVARIAAAGAALETEILALLTPAQRAWIEANTARRCDLRSLTPEQHARVKALRQAFEQSNAADIAHMARVMGEARAAHASGRPRAEIQAILARGAEAMRRLAAAQAELHVAIMAIAGCPAGPPSP
;
A
#
# COMPACT_ATOMS: atom_id res chain seq x y z
N MET A 1 -22.60 0.09 -17.38
CA MET A 1 -21.44 1.01 -17.44
C MET A 1 -20.88 1.23 -16.04
N ARG A 2 -20.28 0.19 -15.44
CA ARG A 2 -19.76 0.21 -14.07
C ARG A 2 -18.33 -0.35 -14.10
N LYS A 3 -17.44 0.30 -13.35
CA LYS A 3 -16.07 -0.10 -12.95
C LYS A 3 -14.97 0.17 -13.97
N LEU A 4 -14.14 1.18 -13.67
CA LEU A 4 -12.67 1.15 -13.74
C LEU A 4 -12.12 2.55 -13.48
N VAL A 5 -12.22 3.00 -12.24
CA VAL A 5 -11.28 3.98 -11.70
C VAL A 5 -10.85 3.43 -10.35
N ALA A 6 -10.12 2.30 -10.40
CA ALA A 6 -9.26 1.92 -9.30
C ALA A 6 -8.07 2.87 -9.39
N VAL A 7 -8.14 3.99 -8.67
CA VAL A 7 -6.99 4.86 -8.46
C VAL A 7 -5.97 4.02 -7.72
N LEU A 8 -4.97 3.53 -8.45
CA LEU A 8 -3.75 2.98 -7.89
C LEU A 8 -2.99 4.18 -7.32
N VAL A 9 -3.28 4.54 -6.07
CA VAL A 9 -2.45 5.48 -5.32
C VAL A 9 -1.18 4.74 -4.96
N LEU A 10 -0.22 4.78 -5.88
CA LEU A 10 1.13 4.34 -5.63
C LEU A 10 1.82 5.51 -4.90
N CYS A 11 1.93 5.42 -3.56
CA CYS A 11 2.76 6.34 -2.79
C CYS A 11 4.23 6.03 -3.09
N VAL A 12 4.75 6.60 -4.17
CA VAL A 12 6.18 6.53 -4.51
C VAL A 12 6.87 7.63 -3.72
N ALA A 13 7.47 7.24 -2.59
CA ALA A 13 8.47 8.07 -1.95
C ALA A 13 9.71 8.08 -2.85
N ALA A 14 9.87 9.16 -3.62
CA ALA A 14 11.11 9.46 -4.33
C ALA A 14 12.20 9.74 -3.30
N ALA A 15 12.92 8.70 -2.90
CA ALA A 15 14.12 8.87 -2.10
C ALA A 15 15.30 9.05 -3.07
N GLY A 16 15.83 10.26 -3.11
CA GLY A 16 17.07 10.56 -3.81
C GLY A 16 18.21 9.72 -3.22
N CYS A 17 18.95 9.04 -4.09
CA CYS A 17 20.22 8.42 -3.72
C CYS A 17 21.18 9.53 -3.30
N GLY A 18 21.39 9.69 -1.99
CA GLY A 18 22.52 10.43 -1.44
C GLY A 18 23.67 9.46 -1.21
N ASP A 19 24.69 9.54 -2.04
CA ASP A 19 25.97 8.84 -1.83
C ASP A 19 26.70 9.49 -0.66
N GLY A 20 26.94 8.73 0.41
CA GLY A 20 27.83 9.12 1.50
C GLY A 20 27.27 8.95 2.90
N ALA A 21 26.90 7.72 3.28
CA ALA A 21 26.76 7.37 4.70
C ALA A 21 28.03 6.63 5.15
N SER A 22 28.81 7.24 6.04
CA SER A 22 29.88 6.54 6.75
C SER A 22 29.29 5.37 7.54
N PRO A 23 30.02 4.25 7.68
CA PRO A 23 29.52 3.09 8.43
C PRO A 23 29.32 3.47 9.89
N VAL A 24 28.06 3.60 10.29
CA VAL A 24 27.68 3.76 11.70
C VAL A 24 27.74 2.38 12.35
N GLU A 25 28.61 2.24 13.33
CA GLU A 25 28.72 1.04 14.15
C GLU A 25 27.37 0.80 14.87
N PRO A 26 26.74 -0.37 14.73
CA PRO A 26 25.41 -0.58 15.28
C PRO A 26 25.46 -0.65 16.80
N ALA A 27 24.70 0.23 17.46
CA ALA A 27 24.45 0.10 18.89
C ALA A 27 23.75 -1.25 19.17
N PRO A 28 24.03 -1.92 20.31
CA PRO A 28 23.54 -3.27 20.60
C PRO A 28 22.00 -3.40 20.72
N ASP A 29 21.26 -2.29 20.66
CA ASP A 29 19.81 -2.21 20.88
C ASP A 29 19.04 -1.62 19.69
N GLN A 30 19.53 -1.79 18.46
CA GLN A 30 18.83 -1.29 17.28
C GLN A 30 17.46 -1.96 17.09
N SER A 31 16.41 -1.14 16.97
CA SER A 31 15.09 -1.62 16.60
C SER A 31 15.06 -2.05 15.13
N VAL A 32 14.11 -2.89 14.75
CA VAL A 32 13.91 -3.30 13.34
C VAL A 32 13.69 -2.09 12.45
N ASP A 33 13.00 -1.06 12.92
CA ASP A 33 12.81 0.19 12.18
C ASP A 33 14.15 0.90 11.91
N GLN A 34 15.11 0.83 12.85
CA GLN A 34 16.46 1.37 12.65
C GLN A 34 17.27 0.53 11.65
N ILE A 35 17.11 -0.80 11.67
CA ILE A 35 17.73 -1.70 10.69
C ILE A 35 17.20 -1.38 9.29
N LEU A 36 15.89 -1.20 9.15
CA LEU A 36 15.25 -0.85 7.89
C LEU A 36 15.69 0.53 7.39
N ALA A 37 15.73 1.53 8.28
CA ALA A 37 16.23 2.86 7.94
C ALA A 37 17.69 2.83 7.48
N ALA A 38 18.55 2.06 8.16
CA ALA A 38 19.95 1.87 7.78
C ALA A 38 20.12 1.07 6.46
N SER A 39 19.14 0.27 6.09
CA SER A 39 19.11 -0.50 4.83
C SER A 39 18.64 0.35 3.64
N GLY A 40 18.26 1.61 3.88
CA GLY A 40 17.82 2.56 2.88
C GLY A 40 16.31 2.54 2.59
N PRO A 41 15.82 3.53 1.82
CA PRO A 41 14.40 3.76 1.57
C PRO A 41 13.70 2.59 0.87
N ALA A 42 14.41 1.89 -0.02
CA ALA A 42 13.88 0.71 -0.71
C ALA A 42 13.56 -0.43 0.28
N ALA A 43 14.38 -0.62 1.32
CA ALA A 43 14.15 -1.64 2.34
C ALA A 43 12.92 -1.35 3.20
N THR A 44 12.66 -0.07 3.52
CA THR A 44 11.44 0.35 4.24
C THR A 44 10.17 0.03 3.45
N GLU A 45 10.19 0.22 2.12
CA GLU A 45 9.08 -0.13 1.25
C GLU A 45 8.88 -1.66 1.19
N VAL A 46 9.97 -2.42 1.11
CA VAL A 46 9.94 -3.89 1.18
C VAL A 46 9.32 -4.36 2.51
N ALA A 47 9.74 -3.78 3.64
CA ALA A 47 9.18 -4.13 4.94
C ALA A 47 7.67 -3.88 5.03
N ALA A 48 7.17 -2.81 4.40
CA ALA A 48 5.75 -2.51 4.33
C ALA A 48 4.98 -3.58 3.50
N SER A 49 5.61 -4.17 2.48
CA SER A 49 4.98 -5.18 1.63
C SER A 49 5.01 -6.59 2.24
N ILE A 50 6.09 -6.96 2.96
CA ILE A 50 6.28 -8.28 3.58
C ILE A 50 5.36 -8.49 4.79
N GLY A 51 4.81 -7.41 5.35
CA GLY A 51 3.58 -7.53 6.12
C GLY A 51 3.75 -7.66 7.63
N PRO A 52 2.98 -8.55 8.29
CA PRO A 52 2.85 -8.53 9.74
C PRO A 52 4.06 -9.14 10.43
N THR A 53 4.77 -10.06 9.76
CA THR A 53 5.98 -10.70 10.25
C THR A 53 7.03 -9.66 10.63
N ILE A 54 7.32 -8.69 9.74
CA ILE A 54 8.30 -7.63 10.03
C ILE A 54 7.83 -6.69 11.15
N ARG A 55 6.54 -6.34 11.16
CA ARG A 55 5.96 -5.53 12.25
C ARG A 55 6.02 -6.26 13.60
N GLY A 56 5.91 -7.58 13.60
CA GLY A 56 6.09 -8.41 14.78
C GLY A 56 7.52 -8.36 15.32
N LEU A 57 8.52 -8.37 14.44
CA LEU A 57 9.94 -8.30 14.84
C LEU A 57 10.26 -7.03 15.65
N GLY A 58 9.70 -5.88 15.25
CA GLY A 58 9.89 -4.61 15.98
C GLY A 58 9.24 -4.57 17.37
N ARG A 59 8.40 -5.56 17.71
CA ARG A 59 7.61 -5.63 18.95
C ARG A 59 8.01 -6.79 19.86
N LEU A 60 9.05 -7.54 19.52
CA LEU A 60 9.52 -8.66 20.32
C LEU A 60 9.87 -8.19 21.76
N PRO A 61 9.45 -8.91 22.81
CA PRO A 61 9.84 -8.59 24.18
C PRO A 61 11.36 -8.73 24.34
N GLN A 62 11.94 -8.09 25.35
CA GLN A 62 13.41 -7.99 25.52
C GLN A 62 14.13 -9.35 25.45
N HIS A 63 13.56 -10.39 26.05
CA HIS A 63 14.13 -11.75 26.07
C HIS A 63 14.00 -12.51 24.73
N LEU A 64 13.26 -11.97 23.76
CA LEU A 64 13.14 -12.49 22.39
C LEU A 64 13.74 -11.56 21.34
N ARG A 65 14.46 -10.50 21.73
CA ARG A 65 15.08 -9.57 20.78
C ARG A 65 15.99 -10.29 19.80
N LEU A 66 16.11 -9.69 18.61
CA LEU A 66 17.03 -10.16 17.58
C LEU A 66 18.46 -10.05 18.08
N THR A 67 19.24 -11.11 17.94
CA THR A 67 20.69 -11.06 18.19
C THR A 67 21.37 -10.19 17.13
N ILE A 68 22.57 -9.69 17.42
CA ILE A 68 23.35 -8.88 16.46
C ILE A 68 23.50 -9.63 15.12
N ALA A 69 23.83 -10.93 15.16
CA ALA A 69 23.94 -11.75 13.96
C ALA A 69 22.62 -11.86 13.18
N GLN A 70 21.47 -11.98 13.85
CA GLN A 70 20.16 -11.96 13.19
C GLN A 70 19.87 -10.59 12.55
N GLN A 71 20.23 -9.49 13.23
CA GLN A 71 20.02 -8.13 12.71
C GLN A 71 20.85 -7.87 11.45
N GLU A 72 22.12 -8.29 11.44
CA GLU A 72 23.01 -8.19 10.28
C GLU A 72 22.51 -9.06 9.12
N ALA A 73 22.10 -10.29 9.38
CA ALA A 73 21.52 -11.16 8.38
C ALA A 73 20.24 -10.57 7.77
N LEU A 74 19.36 -10.00 8.60
CA LEU A 74 18.15 -9.31 8.12
C LEU A 74 18.49 -8.11 7.23
N ARG A 75 19.45 -7.28 7.64
CA ARG A 75 19.94 -6.15 6.82
C ARG A 75 20.40 -6.64 5.44
N ALA A 76 21.23 -7.68 5.42
CA ALA A 76 21.72 -8.27 4.17
C ALA A 76 20.58 -8.78 3.28
N LEU A 77 19.60 -9.48 3.84
CA LEU A 77 18.43 -9.96 3.11
C LEU A 77 17.60 -8.82 2.49
N PHE A 78 17.33 -7.76 3.27
CA PHE A 78 16.58 -6.61 2.76
C PHE A 78 17.32 -5.87 1.64
N THR A 79 18.63 -5.64 1.79
CA THR A 79 19.44 -5.00 0.75
C THR A 79 19.49 -5.84 -0.52
N ALA A 80 19.72 -7.16 -0.39
CA ALA A 80 19.75 -8.07 -1.53
C ALA A 80 18.41 -8.10 -2.29
N HIS A 81 17.30 -8.22 -1.56
CA HIS A 81 15.96 -8.22 -2.15
C HIS A 81 15.61 -6.88 -2.81
N ALA A 82 15.93 -5.74 -2.18
CA ALA A 82 15.71 -4.43 -2.77
C ALA A 82 16.47 -4.26 -4.09
N SER A 83 17.73 -4.71 -4.14
CA SER A 83 18.53 -4.72 -5.37
C SER A 83 17.92 -5.63 -6.44
N ALA A 84 17.54 -6.86 -6.08
CA ALA A 84 16.94 -7.81 -7.02
C ALA A 84 15.61 -7.29 -7.63
N MET A 85 14.82 -6.53 -6.88
CA MET A 85 13.53 -5.98 -7.32
C MET A 85 13.62 -4.64 -8.04
N GLN A 86 14.81 -4.05 -8.18
CA GLN A 86 14.98 -2.71 -8.76
C GLN A 86 14.43 -2.62 -10.20
N ALA A 87 14.72 -3.62 -11.04
CA ALA A 87 14.27 -3.64 -12.42
C ALA A 87 12.74 -3.77 -12.54
N ASP A 88 12.12 -4.63 -11.72
CA ASP A 88 10.68 -4.83 -11.70
C ASP A 88 9.94 -3.56 -11.22
N ARG A 89 10.48 -2.85 -10.23
CA ARG A 89 9.95 -1.55 -9.77
C ARG A 89 10.05 -0.48 -10.85
N ALA A 90 11.20 -0.37 -11.51
CA ALA A 90 11.40 0.57 -12.61
C ALA A 90 10.43 0.28 -13.77
N ALA A 91 10.23 -0.99 -14.10
CA ALA A 91 9.26 -1.41 -15.13
C ALA A 91 7.81 -1.04 -14.75
N LEU A 92 7.42 -1.24 -13.49
CA LEU A 92 6.08 -0.85 -13.03
C LEU A 92 5.87 0.67 -13.09
N MET A 93 6.88 1.47 -12.71
CA MET A 93 6.84 2.93 -12.83
C MET A 93 6.70 3.39 -14.28
N ALA A 94 7.47 2.80 -15.20
CA ALA A 94 7.37 3.10 -16.62
C ALA A 94 5.96 2.81 -17.18
N LEU A 95 5.30 1.74 -16.73
CA LEU A 95 3.92 1.44 -17.12
C LEU A 95 2.92 2.49 -16.58
N VAL A 96 3.12 2.98 -15.36
CA VAL A 96 2.31 4.05 -14.77
C VAL A 96 2.48 5.36 -15.56
N GLU A 97 3.70 5.72 -15.93
CA GLU A 97 4.00 6.89 -16.76
C GLU A 97 3.38 6.76 -18.16
N GLN A 98 3.46 5.58 -18.77
CA GLN A 98 2.84 5.30 -20.06
C GLN A 98 1.31 5.45 -19.98
N LEU A 99 0.67 4.93 -18.91
CA LEU A 99 -0.75 5.13 -18.66
C LEU A 99 -1.09 6.62 -18.45
N ALA A 100 -0.27 7.35 -17.71
CA ALA A 100 -0.47 8.79 -17.48
C ALA A 100 -0.37 9.59 -18.78
N ALA A 101 0.64 9.33 -19.60
CA ALA A 101 0.84 9.99 -20.90
C ALA A 101 -0.35 9.75 -21.85
N THR A 102 -0.93 8.55 -21.85
CA THR A 102 -2.13 8.28 -22.66
C THR A 102 -3.36 9.06 -22.23
N ASN A 103 -3.45 9.53 -20.98
CA ASN A 103 -4.59 10.32 -20.52
C ASN A 103 -4.50 11.81 -20.93
N GLY A 104 -3.39 12.26 -21.51
CA GLY A 104 -3.11 13.67 -21.81
C GLY A 104 -3.73 14.25 -23.08
N GLY A 105 -4.48 13.49 -23.88
CA GLY A 105 -5.12 14.07 -25.07
C GLY A 105 -6.03 13.15 -25.90
N THR A 106 -5.82 11.84 -25.88
CA THR A 106 -6.72 10.87 -26.54
C THR A 106 -6.86 9.64 -25.68
N ARG A 107 -8.10 9.23 -25.38
CA ARG A 107 -8.35 8.03 -24.58
C ARG A 107 -7.63 6.83 -25.21
N PRO A 108 -6.79 6.08 -24.47
CA PRO A 108 -6.09 4.94 -25.02
C PRO A 108 -7.07 3.90 -25.56
N ALA A 109 -6.67 3.22 -26.62
CA ALA A 109 -7.46 2.12 -27.17
C ALA A 109 -7.66 1.06 -26.07
N PRO A 110 -8.87 0.47 -25.94
CA PRO A 110 -9.13 -0.55 -24.92
C PRO A 110 -8.13 -1.70 -24.95
N GLU A 111 -7.65 -2.07 -26.14
CA GLU A 111 -6.63 -3.10 -26.31
C GLU A 111 -5.29 -2.73 -25.67
N GLN A 112 -4.83 -1.49 -25.87
CA GLN A 112 -3.61 -0.99 -25.25
C GLN A 112 -3.72 -1.02 -23.72
N VAL A 113 -4.86 -0.62 -23.16
CA VAL A 113 -5.10 -0.68 -21.70
C VAL A 113 -5.01 -2.12 -21.20
N ARG A 114 -5.59 -3.09 -21.92
CA ARG A 114 -5.51 -4.51 -21.56
C ARG A 114 -4.08 -5.03 -21.56
N GLN A 115 -3.28 -4.66 -22.57
CA GLN A 115 -1.88 -5.06 -22.67
C GLN A 115 -1.05 -4.51 -21.50
N LEU A 116 -1.21 -3.23 -21.17
CA LEU A 116 -0.52 -2.60 -20.03
C LEU A 116 -0.92 -3.27 -18.70
N GLN A 117 -2.20 -3.63 -18.54
CA GLN A 117 -2.67 -4.37 -17.36
C GLN A 117 -2.06 -5.76 -17.26
N GLN A 118 -1.93 -6.49 -18.38
CA GLN A 118 -1.30 -7.81 -18.40
C GLN A 118 0.19 -7.73 -18.04
N GLN A 119 0.91 -6.73 -18.58
CA GLN A 119 2.31 -6.49 -18.25
C GLN A 119 2.50 -6.16 -16.77
N ALA A 120 1.68 -5.25 -16.23
CA ALA A 120 1.70 -4.91 -14.82
C ALA A 120 1.39 -6.13 -13.93
N ALA A 121 0.40 -6.95 -14.30
CA ALA A 121 0.05 -8.16 -13.56
C ALA A 121 1.21 -9.16 -13.48
N ALA A 122 1.96 -9.34 -14.56
CA ALA A 122 3.13 -10.22 -14.58
C ALA A 122 4.26 -9.70 -13.67
N ILE A 123 4.55 -8.40 -13.69
CA ILE A 123 5.54 -7.77 -12.79
C ILE A 123 5.10 -7.91 -11.33
N VAL A 124 3.84 -7.59 -11.03
CA VAL A 124 3.28 -7.71 -9.68
C VAL A 124 3.37 -9.15 -9.16
N ALA A 125 3.11 -10.14 -10.01
CA ALA A 125 3.25 -11.55 -9.65
C ALA A 125 4.68 -11.92 -9.28
N ARG A 126 5.69 -11.42 -10.01
CA ARG A 126 7.12 -11.64 -9.67
C ARG A 126 7.50 -10.99 -8.36
N ILE A 127 7.13 -9.73 -8.15
CA ILE A 127 7.38 -9.02 -6.88
C ILE A 127 6.72 -9.76 -5.72
N ALA A 128 5.48 -10.23 -5.88
CA ALA A 128 4.78 -10.98 -4.86
C ALA A 128 5.48 -12.32 -4.52
N ALA A 129 5.92 -13.06 -5.54
CA ALA A 129 6.67 -14.31 -5.35
C ALA A 129 8.01 -14.06 -4.62
N ALA A 130 8.75 -13.02 -5.02
CA ALA A 130 9.99 -12.64 -4.35
C ALA A 130 9.75 -12.21 -2.90
N GLY A 131 8.66 -11.50 -2.62
CA GLY A 131 8.29 -11.12 -1.26
C GLY A 131 7.99 -12.33 -0.36
N ALA A 132 7.30 -13.34 -0.89
CA ALA A 132 7.05 -14.60 -0.18
C ALA A 132 8.34 -15.40 0.08
N ALA A 133 9.29 -15.39 -0.87
CA ALA A 133 10.61 -15.98 -0.68
C ALA A 133 11.38 -15.27 0.44
N LEU A 134 11.41 -13.93 0.42
CA LEU A 134 12.07 -13.16 1.48
C LEU A 134 11.42 -13.39 2.85
N GLU A 135 10.08 -13.47 2.94
CA GLU A 135 9.41 -13.83 4.20
C GLU A 135 9.86 -15.19 4.73
N THR A 136 10.00 -16.17 3.84
CA THR A 136 10.50 -17.52 4.20
C THR A 136 11.93 -17.48 4.73
N GLU A 137 12.82 -16.75 4.06
CA GLU A 137 14.21 -16.56 4.49
C GLU A 137 14.30 -15.85 5.85
N ILE A 138 13.47 -14.83 6.07
CA ILE A 138 13.39 -14.12 7.34
C ILE A 138 12.94 -15.06 8.47
N LEU A 139 11.90 -15.87 8.26
CA LEU A 139 11.42 -16.82 9.26
C LEU A 139 12.46 -17.89 9.62
N ALA A 140 13.32 -18.25 8.66
CA ALA A 140 14.43 -19.18 8.87
C ALA A 140 15.53 -18.61 9.79
N LEU A 141 15.70 -17.29 9.83
CA LEU A 141 16.64 -16.63 10.74
C LEU A 141 16.16 -16.61 12.20
N LEU A 142 14.86 -16.78 12.43
CA LEU A 142 14.27 -16.64 13.77
C LEU A 142 14.38 -17.92 14.60
N THR A 143 14.35 -17.78 15.91
CA THR A 143 14.21 -18.91 16.83
C THR A 143 12.76 -19.42 16.83
N PRO A 144 12.51 -20.68 17.26
CA PRO A 144 11.15 -21.18 17.44
C PRO A 144 10.29 -20.29 18.36
N ALA A 145 10.88 -19.77 19.44
CA ALA A 145 10.19 -18.89 20.39
C ALA A 145 9.81 -17.54 19.77
N GLN A 146 10.70 -16.94 18.97
CA GLN A 146 10.41 -15.71 18.22
C GLN A 146 9.27 -15.94 17.22
N ARG A 147 9.30 -17.04 16.45
CA ARG A 147 8.23 -17.38 15.52
C ARG A 147 6.89 -17.57 16.22
N ALA A 148 6.85 -18.34 17.30
CA ALA A 148 5.63 -18.58 18.07
C ALA A 148 5.05 -17.27 18.64
N TRP A 149 5.93 -16.38 19.13
CA TRP A 149 5.49 -15.07 19.58
C TRP A 149 4.91 -14.23 18.45
N ILE A 150 5.57 -14.17 17.29
CA ILE A 150 5.06 -13.44 16.12
C ILE A 150 3.73 -14.01 15.65
N GLU A 151 3.58 -15.33 15.60
CA GLU A 151 2.33 -15.97 15.21
C GLU A 151 1.19 -15.64 16.18
N ALA A 152 1.45 -15.67 17.49
CA ALA A 152 0.47 -15.36 18.52
C ALA A 152 0.11 -13.86 18.60
N ASN A 153 1.03 -12.96 18.22
CA ASN A 153 0.89 -11.52 18.36
C ASN A 153 0.70 -10.77 17.03
N THR A 154 0.83 -11.48 15.91
CA THR A 154 0.39 -11.00 14.61
C THR A 154 -1.13 -11.01 14.64
N ALA A 155 -1.75 -9.84 14.68
CA ALA A 155 -3.17 -9.72 14.43
C ALA A 155 -3.48 -10.52 13.15
N ARG A 156 -4.27 -11.59 13.29
CA ARG A 156 -4.61 -12.46 12.16
C ARG A 156 -5.04 -11.54 11.02
N ARG A 157 -4.28 -11.58 9.92
CA ARG A 157 -4.62 -10.79 8.74
C ARG A 157 -6.05 -11.17 8.38
N CYS A 158 -6.89 -10.15 8.26
CA CYS A 158 -8.24 -10.33 7.76
C CYS A 158 -8.13 -10.77 6.32
N ASP A 159 -8.17 -12.09 6.14
CA ASP A 159 -8.17 -12.64 4.82
C ASP A 159 -9.59 -12.55 4.26
N LEU A 160 -9.86 -11.41 3.62
CA LEU A 160 -11.12 -11.20 2.93
C LEU A 160 -11.31 -12.14 1.72
N ARG A 161 -10.32 -12.99 1.39
CA ARG A 161 -10.42 -14.01 0.35
C ARG A 161 -11.01 -15.33 0.87
N SER A 162 -10.93 -15.58 2.18
CA SER A 162 -11.51 -16.77 2.84
C SER A 162 -12.90 -16.53 3.41
N LEU A 163 -13.60 -15.49 2.93
CA LEU A 163 -14.98 -15.25 3.30
C LEU A 163 -15.89 -16.36 2.76
N THR A 164 -16.82 -16.81 3.60
CA THR A 164 -17.95 -17.65 3.16
C THR A 164 -18.79 -16.94 2.09
N PRO A 165 -19.54 -17.69 1.25
CA PRO A 165 -20.47 -17.09 0.29
C PRO A 165 -21.43 -16.07 0.93
N GLU A 166 -21.91 -16.36 2.14
CA GLU A 166 -22.82 -15.48 2.90
C GLU A 166 -22.13 -14.18 3.33
N GLN A 167 -20.87 -14.27 3.80
CA GLN A 167 -20.07 -13.09 4.13
C GLN A 167 -19.77 -12.26 2.88
N HIS A 168 -19.44 -12.89 1.74
CA HIS A 168 -19.27 -12.19 0.48
C HIS A 168 -20.54 -11.44 0.05
N ALA A 169 -21.72 -12.07 0.18
CA ALA A 169 -22.99 -11.43 -0.11
C ALA A 169 -23.24 -10.20 0.80
N ARG A 170 -22.94 -10.32 2.10
CA ARG A 170 -23.05 -9.21 3.05
C ARG A 170 -22.09 -8.05 2.74
N VAL A 171 -20.82 -8.34 2.43
CA VAL A 171 -19.84 -7.32 2.02
C VAL A 171 -20.29 -6.61 0.75
N LYS A 172 -20.83 -7.36 -0.23
CA LYS A 172 -21.39 -6.78 -1.45
C LYS A 172 -22.57 -5.86 -1.15
N ALA A 173 -23.49 -6.27 -0.27
CA ALA A 173 -24.64 -5.47 0.14
C ALA A 173 -24.20 -4.18 0.85
N LEU A 174 -23.22 -4.24 1.77
CA LEU A 174 -22.68 -3.04 2.42
C LEU A 174 -22.09 -2.04 1.41
N ARG A 175 -21.33 -2.53 0.42
CA ARG A 175 -20.78 -1.67 -0.64
C ARG A 175 -21.88 -1.01 -1.47
N GLN A 176 -22.93 -1.76 -1.80
CA GLN A 176 -24.07 -1.21 -2.53
C GLN A 176 -24.82 -0.17 -1.70
N ALA A 177 -25.03 -0.41 -0.41
CA ALA A 177 -25.66 0.54 0.51
C ALA A 177 -24.83 1.83 0.62
N PHE A 178 -23.51 1.71 0.79
CA PHE A 178 -22.59 2.85 0.78
C PHE A 178 -22.68 3.67 -0.52
N GLU A 179 -22.63 3.01 -1.68
CA GLU A 179 -22.75 3.69 -2.98
C GLU A 179 -24.08 4.44 -3.11
N GLN A 180 -25.18 3.85 -2.62
CA GLN A 180 -26.51 4.46 -2.67
C GLN A 180 -26.65 5.64 -1.71
N SER A 181 -26.25 5.47 -0.43
CA SER A 181 -26.37 6.52 0.59
C SER A 181 -25.48 7.72 0.30
N ASN A 182 -24.35 7.50 -0.39
CA ASN A 182 -23.37 8.55 -0.72
C ASN A 182 -23.44 9.01 -2.18
N ALA A 183 -24.48 8.62 -2.94
CA ALA A 183 -24.57 8.92 -4.37
C ALA A 183 -24.49 10.42 -4.69
N ALA A 184 -25.09 11.26 -3.85
CA ALA A 184 -25.06 12.71 -4.02
C ALA A 184 -23.64 13.30 -3.84
N ASP A 185 -22.92 12.85 -2.80
CA ASP A 185 -21.55 13.29 -2.53
C ASP A 185 -20.57 12.80 -3.60
N ILE A 186 -20.73 11.55 -4.06
CA ILE A 186 -19.96 10.99 -5.19
C ILE A 186 -20.20 11.82 -6.46
N ALA A 187 -21.46 12.13 -6.78
CA ALA A 187 -21.81 12.93 -7.95
C ALA A 187 -21.28 14.37 -7.84
N HIS A 188 -21.33 14.97 -6.64
CA HIS A 188 -20.78 16.29 -6.37
C HIS A 188 -19.26 16.31 -6.59
N MET A 189 -18.54 15.36 -6.02
CA MET A 189 -17.09 15.23 -6.22
C MET A 189 -16.73 15.00 -7.69
N ALA A 190 -17.51 14.20 -8.42
CA ALA A 190 -17.29 14.02 -9.85
C ALA A 190 -17.41 15.33 -10.64
N ARG A 191 -18.39 16.20 -10.32
CA ARG A 191 -18.52 17.53 -10.92
C ARG A 191 -17.36 18.44 -10.54
N VAL A 192 -17.01 18.54 -9.25
CA VAL A 192 -15.89 19.36 -8.77
C VAL A 192 -14.58 18.98 -9.48
N MET A 193 -14.30 17.69 -9.60
CA MET A 193 -13.10 17.20 -10.30
C MET A 193 -13.15 17.48 -11.81
N GLY A 194 -14.34 17.38 -12.43
CA GLY A 194 -14.53 17.75 -13.84
C GLY A 194 -14.26 19.23 -14.09
N GLU A 195 -14.81 20.11 -13.26
CA GLU A 195 -14.60 21.55 -13.32
C GLU A 195 -13.13 21.92 -13.08
N ALA A 196 -12.46 21.30 -12.10
CA ALA A 196 -11.05 21.54 -11.83
C ALA A 196 -10.15 21.16 -13.01
N ARG A 197 -10.42 20.02 -13.66
CA ARG A 197 -9.71 19.59 -14.87
C ARG A 197 -9.95 20.53 -16.04
N ALA A 198 -11.19 20.98 -16.25
CA ALA A 198 -11.51 21.94 -17.31
C ALA A 198 -10.80 23.28 -17.09
N ALA A 199 -10.81 23.79 -15.86
CA ALA A 199 -10.10 25.01 -15.48
C ALA A 199 -8.59 24.89 -15.75
N HIS A 200 -7.98 23.78 -15.33
CA HIS A 200 -6.57 23.48 -15.62
C HIS A 200 -6.28 23.44 -17.13
N ALA A 201 -7.09 22.72 -17.91
CA ALA A 201 -6.91 22.62 -19.36
C ALA A 201 -7.05 23.97 -20.08
N SER A 202 -7.86 24.88 -19.54
CA SER A 202 -8.00 26.26 -20.05
C SER A 202 -6.95 27.24 -19.53
N GLY A 203 -5.95 26.79 -18.79
CA GLY A 203 -4.86 27.65 -18.27
C GLY A 203 -5.29 28.58 -17.15
N ARG A 204 -6.38 28.27 -16.41
CA ARG A 204 -6.78 29.07 -15.25
C ARG A 204 -5.68 29.12 -14.19
N PRO A 205 -5.56 30.23 -13.45
CA PRO A 205 -4.57 30.34 -12.38
C PRO A 205 -4.84 29.30 -11.29
N ARG A 206 -3.76 28.85 -10.64
CA ARG A 206 -3.80 27.85 -9.58
C ARG A 206 -4.80 28.19 -8.46
N ALA A 207 -4.93 29.47 -8.11
CA ALA A 207 -5.87 29.94 -7.08
C ALA A 207 -7.34 29.63 -7.44
N GLU A 208 -7.73 29.80 -8.71
CA GLU A 208 -9.08 29.46 -9.19
C GLU A 208 -9.32 27.95 -9.12
N ILE A 209 -8.33 27.14 -9.53
CA ILE A 209 -8.43 25.68 -9.44
C ILE A 209 -8.59 25.22 -7.99
N GLN A 210 -7.84 25.83 -7.05
CA GLN A 210 -7.97 25.55 -5.63
C GLN A 210 -9.35 25.93 -5.08
N ALA A 211 -9.90 27.08 -5.50
CA ALA A 211 -11.26 27.46 -5.15
C ALA A 211 -12.32 26.46 -5.67
N ILE A 212 -12.12 25.90 -6.87
CA ILE A 212 -12.97 24.82 -7.38
C ILE A 212 -12.91 23.59 -6.47
N LEU A 213 -11.71 23.13 -6.13
CA LEU A 213 -11.50 21.95 -5.28
C LEU A 213 -12.05 22.16 -3.86
N ALA A 214 -11.92 23.36 -3.30
CA ALA A 214 -12.42 23.70 -1.97
C ALA A 214 -13.95 23.48 -1.84
N ARG A 215 -14.72 23.64 -2.93
CA ARG A 215 -16.18 23.34 -2.94
C ARG A 215 -16.49 21.86 -2.72
N GLY A 216 -15.53 20.96 -2.89
CA GLY A 216 -15.66 19.53 -2.64
C GLY A 216 -15.22 19.08 -1.24
N ALA A 217 -14.57 19.95 -0.46
CA ALA A 217 -13.92 19.56 0.80
C ALA A 217 -14.88 18.88 1.79
N GLU A 218 -16.09 19.42 1.92
CA GLU A 218 -17.08 18.91 2.85
C GLU A 218 -17.69 17.56 2.40
N ALA A 219 -17.95 17.37 1.10
CA ALA A 219 -18.37 16.08 0.57
C ALA A 219 -17.27 15.02 0.71
N MET A 220 -16.01 15.40 0.49
CA MET A 220 -14.86 14.52 0.69
C MET A 220 -14.74 14.06 2.16
N ARG A 221 -14.94 14.97 3.12
CA ARG A 221 -14.94 14.65 4.55
C ARG A 221 -16.02 13.63 4.92
N ARG A 222 -17.26 13.82 4.42
CA ARG A 222 -18.35 12.86 4.64
C ARG A 222 -18.08 11.51 4.00
N LEU A 223 -17.59 11.49 2.76
CA LEU A 223 -17.20 10.24 2.08
C LEU A 223 -16.10 9.49 2.84
N ALA A 224 -15.11 10.22 3.38
CA ALA A 224 -14.05 9.61 4.18
C ALA A 224 -14.60 8.98 5.47
N ALA A 225 -15.49 9.68 6.19
CA ALA A 225 -16.15 9.13 7.38
C ALA A 225 -17.00 7.89 7.04
N ALA A 226 -17.83 7.95 6.01
CA ALA A 226 -18.65 6.83 5.57
C ALA A 226 -17.80 5.63 5.08
N GLN A 227 -16.63 5.89 4.48
CA GLN A 227 -15.70 4.84 4.08
C GLN A 227 -15.04 4.16 5.28
N ALA A 228 -14.73 4.92 6.34
CA ALA A 228 -14.24 4.37 7.60
C ALA A 228 -15.30 3.46 8.25
N GLU A 229 -16.56 3.89 8.29
CA GLU A 229 -17.68 3.08 8.78
C GLU A 229 -17.87 1.80 7.95
N LEU A 230 -17.85 1.91 6.61
CA LEU A 230 -17.90 0.75 5.71
C LEU A 230 -16.76 -0.23 5.99
N HIS A 231 -15.55 0.28 6.19
CA HIS A 231 -14.39 -0.55 6.50
C HIS A 231 -14.59 -1.32 7.81
N VAL A 232 -15.00 -0.64 8.89
CA VAL A 232 -15.31 -1.28 10.18
C VAL A 232 -16.38 -2.37 10.02
N ALA A 233 -17.46 -2.09 9.29
CA ALA A 233 -18.52 -3.07 9.06
C ALA A 233 -18.05 -4.30 8.25
N ILE A 234 -17.19 -4.11 7.25
CA ILE A 234 -16.58 -5.22 6.49
C ILE A 234 -15.68 -6.07 7.40
N MET A 235 -14.88 -5.43 8.26
CA MET A 235 -13.99 -6.12 9.19
C MET A 235 -14.77 -6.95 10.22
N ALA A 236 -15.90 -6.41 10.72
CA ALA A 236 -16.79 -7.15 11.61
C ALA A 236 -17.37 -8.41 10.95
N ILE A 237 -17.77 -8.33 9.66
CA ILE A 237 -18.22 -9.51 8.90
C ILE A 237 -17.12 -10.56 8.77
N ALA A 238 -15.88 -10.12 8.59
CA ALA A 238 -14.71 -10.99 8.47
C ALA A 238 -14.29 -11.64 9.80
N GLY A 239 -14.97 -11.34 10.92
CA GLY A 239 -14.59 -11.84 12.25
C GLY A 239 -13.29 -11.21 12.75
N CYS A 240 -12.96 -10.03 12.24
CA CYS A 240 -11.73 -9.35 12.58
C CYS A 240 -11.93 -8.31 13.67
N PRO A 241 -10.98 -8.19 14.61
CA PRO A 241 -10.97 -7.05 15.50
C PRO A 241 -10.85 -5.78 14.65
N ALA A 242 -11.78 -4.84 14.83
CA ALA A 242 -11.58 -3.49 14.33
C ALA A 242 -10.31 -2.97 15.02
N GLY A 243 -9.22 -2.84 14.26
CA GLY A 243 -8.04 -2.16 14.77
C GLY A 243 -8.44 -0.77 15.27
N PRO A 244 -7.69 -0.17 16.21
CA PRO A 244 -7.96 1.20 16.63
C PRO A 244 -8.00 2.09 15.38
N PRO A 245 -8.95 3.03 15.30
CA PRO A 245 -9.00 3.96 14.17
C PRO A 245 -7.63 4.64 14.06
N SER A 246 -7.00 4.55 12.87
CA SER A 246 -5.80 5.32 12.60
C SER A 246 -6.14 6.81 12.73
N PRO A 247 -5.35 7.60 13.48
CA PRO A 247 -5.58 9.03 13.64
C PRO A 247 -5.44 9.79 12.32
#